data_AF-A0A412F142-F1
#
_entry.id   AF-A0A412F142-F1
#
_cell.length_a   1.000
_cell.length_b   1.000
_cell.length_c   1.000
_cell.angle_alpha   90.00
_cell.angle_beta   90.00
_cell.angle_gamma   90.00
#
_symmetry.space_group_name_H-M   'P 1'
#
loop_
_entity.id
_entity.type
_entity.pdbx_description
1 polymer ?
#
loop_
_entity_poly.entity_id
_entity_poly.type
_entity_poly.pdbx_seq_one_letter_code
_entity_poly.pdbx_strand_id
1 'polypeptide(L)'
;MQLTSTMDYAIRIVCYLAAQRQMISTSELSQELSVPSSYIPKITKKLKQAGIIKACEGTNGGYMLAKQPENISLMEIISCVEETMAINRCLEEDRFCSRNLKDTCKIHKILLSLQNTYNNKLESVKVSDVIRPGEDEYFGRFYVVLKLNLKEKSYECVYSHIREVYEKVRKTESYEEFISQYVERYVYVPDKKMVHGFLSSEGLEENLVDGCMEKDLPYRRITGKDKNEYVWMEAKKYIDANENTAIITLHNEKIVQNTVIRMEQELVKKEQDLAKQYWDMVSLLTTVLNHNQIVESGYQDDISFYTKQVYLQLQKNYPEYGITDEEIASVAHLAPIHDIGKIKVPIEILNKNGKLTDEEMNVVKQHPLVGAAMTRRFPEGVITEKLNQYSYEICRHHHERYDGSGYPDGLKGNAIPMCAQVVGIVDAYDALINDRPYKRKYEPEEAIQMISNGECGAFSNQLMQCFQEAAKQQNWLKRQN
;
A
#
# COMPACT_ATOMS: atom_id res chain seq x y z
N MET A 1 -20.86 9.88 -26.83
CA MET A 1 -20.42 9.49 -28.18
C MET A 1 -21.56 8.72 -28.85
N GLN A 2 -22.16 9.25 -29.91
CA GLN A 2 -23.08 8.48 -30.73
C GLN A 2 -22.26 7.75 -31.79
N LEU A 3 -22.40 6.43 -31.87
CA LEU A 3 -21.72 5.63 -32.89
C LEU A 3 -22.41 5.90 -34.23
N THR A 4 -21.71 6.57 -35.17
CA THR A 4 -22.27 6.80 -36.51
C THR A 4 -22.19 5.51 -37.34
N SER A 5 -23.04 5.39 -38.36
CA SER A 5 -22.94 4.30 -39.34
C SER A 5 -21.60 4.29 -40.06
N THR A 6 -21.02 5.46 -40.34
CA THR A 6 -19.71 5.61 -40.99
C THR A 6 -18.59 4.98 -40.16
N MET A 7 -18.65 5.13 -38.84
CA MET A 7 -17.66 4.56 -37.93
C MET A 7 -17.79 3.05 -37.80
N ASP A 8 -19.01 2.51 -37.68
CA ASP A 8 -19.25 1.06 -37.73
C ASP A 8 -18.70 0.45 -39.03
N TYR A 9 -18.99 1.06 -40.17
CA TYR A 9 -18.50 0.62 -41.47
C TYR A 9 -16.96 0.65 -41.56
N ALA A 10 -16.32 1.70 -41.02
CA ALA A 10 -14.86 1.78 -41.01
C ALA A 10 -14.22 0.65 -40.21
N ILE A 11 -14.74 0.36 -39.02
CA ILE A 11 -14.24 -0.73 -38.17
C ILE A 11 -14.41 -2.08 -38.88
N ARG A 12 -15.59 -2.35 -39.45
CA ARG A 12 -15.86 -3.59 -40.20
C ARG A 12 -14.91 -3.78 -41.38
N ILE A 13 -14.72 -2.73 -42.19
CA ILE A 13 -13.82 -2.78 -43.36
C ILE A 13 -12.40 -3.11 -42.91
N VAL A 14 -11.88 -2.42 -41.90
CA VAL A 14 -10.51 -2.65 -41.42
C VAL A 14 -10.35 -4.06 -40.85
N CYS A 15 -11.30 -4.54 -40.05
CA CYS A 15 -11.28 -5.89 -39.49
C CYS A 15 -11.36 -6.97 -40.59
N TYR A 16 -12.21 -6.77 -41.61
CA TYR A 16 -12.32 -7.71 -42.72
C TYR A 16 -11.05 -7.78 -43.55
N LEU A 17 -10.47 -6.63 -43.90
CA LEU A 17 -9.18 -6.57 -44.59
C LEU A 17 -8.06 -7.24 -43.78
N ALA A 18 -8.10 -7.10 -42.45
CA ALA A 18 -7.16 -7.75 -41.53
C ALA A 18 -7.30 -9.27 -41.53
N ALA A 19 -8.53 -9.79 -41.57
CA ALA A 19 -8.82 -11.22 -41.59
C ALA A 19 -8.42 -11.88 -42.93
N GLN A 20 -8.70 -11.22 -44.07
CA GLN A 20 -8.47 -11.80 -45.39
C GLN A 20 -7.01 -11.78 -45.84
N ARG A 21 -6.20 -10.82 -45.35
CA ARG A 21 -4.76 -10.65 -45.68
C ARG A 21 -4.44 -10.60 -47.19
N GLN A 22 -5.41 -10.23 -48.01
CA GLN A 22 -5.30 -10.07 -49.46
C GLN A 22 -5.98 -8.79 -49.94
N MET A 23 -5.85 -8.47 -51.23
CA MET A 23 -6.51 -7.31 -51.83
C MET A 23 -7.99 -7.61 -52.06
N ILE A 24 -8.87 -6.74 -51.56
CA ILE A 24 -10.33 -6.90 -51.60
C ILE A 24 -10.96 -5.78 -52.43
N SER A 25 -11.87 -6.15 -53.33
CA SER A 25 -12.56 -5.20 -54.21
C SER A 25 -13.65 -4.39 -53.48
N THR A 26 -14.06 -3.26 -54.07
CA THR A 26 -15.19 -2.46 -53.53
C THR A 26 -16.49 -3.26 -53.49
N SER A 27 -16.75 -4.09 -54.52
CA SER A 27 -17.94 -4.93 -54.60
C SER A 27 -17.97 -6.00 -53.51
N GLU A 28 -16.82 -6.63 -53.26
CA GLU A 28 -16.68 -7.66 -52.23
C GLU A 28 -16.84 -7.07 -50.82
N LEU A 29 -16.19 -5.94 -50.52
CA LEU A 29 -16.43 -5.24 -49.25
C LEU A 29 -17.90 -4.87 -49.04
N SER A 30 -18.57 -4.42 -50.11
CA SER A 30 -19.99 -4.03 -50.04
C SER A 30 -20.90 -5.22 -49.76
N GLN A 31 -20.66 -6.35 -50.45
CA GLN A 31 -21.45 -7.56 -50.33
C GLN A 31 -21.22 -8.25 -48.97
N GLU A 32 -19.96 -8.52 -48.63
CA GLU A 32 -19.59 -9.31 -47.46
C GLU A 32 -19.90 -8.59 -46.14
N LEU A 33 -19.76 -7.26 -46.12
CA LEU A 33 -19.99 -6.46 -44.90
C LEU A 33 -21.38 -5.83 -44.83
N SER A 34 -22.21 -6.01 -45.87
CA SER A 34 -23.50 -5.34 -46.03
C SER A 34 -23.38 -3.80 -45.90
N VAL A 35 -22.27 -3.25 -46.38
CA VAL A 35 -22.02 -1.79 -46.39
C VAL A 35 -22.44 -1.24 -47.75
N PRO A 36 -23.26 -0.16 -47.82
CA PRO A 36 -23.65 0.40 -49.10
C PRO A 36 -22.43 0.83 -49.94
N SER A 37 -22.39 0.45 -51.22
CA SER A 37 -21.20 0.67 -52.06
C SER A 37 -20.82 2.15 -52.21
N SER A 38 -21.77 3.08 -52.01
CA SER A 38 -21.53 4.53 -52.02
C SER A 38 -20.74 5.05 -50.80
N TYR A 39 -20.71 4.30 -49.69
CA TYR A 39 -19.94 4.65 -48.49
C TYR A 39 -18.51 4.12 -48.54
N ILE A 40 -18.26 2.99 -49.21
CA ILE A 40 -16.92 2.37 -49.27
C ILE A 40 -15.84 3.35 -49.75
N PRO A 41 -15.98 4.07 -50.89
CA PRO A 41 -14.95 5.02 -51.34
C PRO A 41 -14.74 6.19 -50.38
N LYS A 42 -15.81 6.66 -49.72
CA LYS A 42 -15.75 7.80 -48.78
C LYS A 42 -14.94 7.43 -47.55
N ILE A 43 -15.18 6.24 -47.00
CA ILE A 43 -14.50 5.74 -45.80
C ILE A 43 -13.06 5.34 -46.11
N THR A 44 -12.86 4.54 -47.15
CA THR A 44 -11.52 4.08 -47.55
C THR A 44 -10.59 5.22 -47.93
N LYS A 45 -11.11 6.33 -48.50
CA LYS A 45 -10.32 7.56 -48.71
C LYS A 45 -9.74 8.11 -47.40
N LYS A 46 -10.55 8.21 -46.34
CA LYS A 46 -10.11 8.67 -45.01
C LYS A 46 -9.09 7.70 -44.40
N LEU A 47 -9.37 6.40 -44.45
CA LEU A 47 -8.46 5.36 -43.94
C LEU A 47 -7.12 5.31 -44.70
N LYS A 48 -7.12 5.58 -46.02
CA LYS A 48 -5.91 5.69 -46.84
C LYS A 48 -5.08 6.91 -46.46
N GLN A 49 -5.72 8.06 -46.22
CA GLN A 49 -5.05 9.29 -45.78
C GLN A 49 -4.35 9.11 -44.43
N ALA A 50 -4.95 8.32 -43.53
CA ALA A 50 -4.35 7.95 -42.25
C ALA A 50 -3.32 6.82 -42.35
N GLY A 51 -3.06 6.28 -43.54
CA GLY A 51 -2.10 5.20 -43.76
C GLY A 51 -2.49 3.88 -43.10
N ILE A 52 -3.78 3.64 -42.82
CA ILE A 52 -4.29 2.37 -42.28
C ILE A 52 -4.41 1.33 -43.41
N ILE A 53 -4.82 1.77 -44.60
CA ILE A 53 -5.01 0.93 -45.78
C ILE A 53 -4.23 1.45 -46.99
N LYS A 54 -3.95 0.56 -47.94
CA LYS A 54 -3.46 0.86 -49.29
C LYS A 54 -4.58 0.61 -50.29
N ALA A 55 -4.64 1.41 -51.35
CA ALA A 55 -5.58 1.25 -52.45
C ALA A 55 -4.81 1.18 -53.77
N CYS A 56 -5.17 0.22 -54.63
CA CYS A 56 -4.62 0.07 -55.99
C CYS A 56 -5.73 0.27 -57.03
N GLU A 57 -5.41 0.98 -58.11
CA GLU A 57 -6.34 1.22 -59.22
C GLU A 57 -6.16 0.18 -60.34
N GLY A 58 -7.23 -0.15 -61.07
CA GLY A 58 -7.22 -1.10 -62.21
C GLY A 58 -8.32 -2.15 -62.15
N THR A 59 -8.32 -3.08 -63.11
CA THR A 59 -9.31 -4.19 -63.20
C THR A 59 -9.24 -5.17 -62.01
N ASN A 60 -8.07 -5.29 -61.39
CA ASN A 60 -7.84 -6.02 -60.14
C ASN A 60 -7.58 -5.06 -58.96
N GLY A 61 -8.07 -3.82 -59.07
CA GLY A 61 -7.91 -2.81 -58.03
C GLY A 61 -8.76 -3.10 -56.79
N GLY A 62 -8.28 -2.64 -55.64
CA GLY A 62 -8.92 -2.93 -54.36
C GLY A 62 -8.16 -2.33 -53.18
N TYR A 63 -8.52 -2.77 -51.98
CA TYR A 63 -7.99 -2.29 -50.72
C TYR A 63 -7.29 -3.42 -49.96
N MET A 64 -6.24 -3.08 -49.23
CA MET A 64 -5.56 -3.99 -48.29
C MET A 64 -5.05 -3.19 -47.10
N LEU A 65 -4.73 -3.85 -45.99
CA LEU A 65 -4.08 -3.18 -44.88
C LEU A 65 -2.68 -2.67 -45.25
N ALA A 66 -2.36 -1.46 -44.77
CA ALA A 66 -1.04 -0.88 -44.88
C ALA A 66 -0.14 -1.22 -43.68
N LYS A 67 -0.75 -1.50 -42.52
CA LYS A 67 -0.10 -1.80 -41.23
C LYS A 67 -0.46 -3.21 -40.78
N GLN A 68 0.36 -3.80 -39.90
CA GLN A 68 0.01 -5.04 -39.23
C GLN A 68 -1.19 -4.82 -38.28
N PRO A 69 -2.16 -5.75 -38.17
CA PRO A 69 -3.36 -5.58 -37.35
C PRO A 69 -3.10 -5.24 -35.88
N GLU A 70 -1.97 -5.67 -35.32
CA GLU A 70 -1.55 -5.42 -33.94
C GLU A 70 -1.17 -3.95 -33.71
N ASN A 71 -0.87 -3.22 -34.79
CA ASN A 71 -0.42 -1.82 -34.77
C ASN A 71 -1.52 -0.82 -35.16
N ILE A 72 -2.77 -1.27 -35.27
CA ILE A 72 -3.92 -0.41 -35.60
C ILE A 72 -4.87 -0.42 -34.41
N SER A 73 -5.09 0.72 -33.74
CA SER A 73 -6.06 0.84 -32.65
C SER A 73 -7.46 1.19 -33.14
N LEU A 74 -8.50 0.89 -32.36
CA LEU A 74 -9.85 1.39 -32.63
C LEU A 74 -9.88 2.91 -32.58
N MET A 75 -9.13 3.54 -31.66
CA MET A 75 -9.00 4.99 -31.59
C MET A 75 -8.48 5.57 -32.92
N GLU A 76 -7.47 4.94 -33.52
CA GLU A 76 -6.92 5.37 -34.79
C GLU A 76 -7.97 5.31 -35.91
N ILE A 77 -8.73 4.20 -36.00
CA ILE A 77 -9.79 4.05 -37.01
C ILE A 77 -10.89 5.10 -36.82
N ILE A 78 -11.36 5.29 -35.59
CA ILE A 78 -12.49 6.18 -35.29
C ILE A 78 -12.08 7.65 -35.51
N SER A 79 -10.88 8.03 -35.08
CA SER A 79 -10.37 9.41 -35.24
C SER A 79 -10.20 9.82 -36.71
N CYS A 80 -10.15 8.85 -37.65
CA CYS A 80 -10.14 9.14 -39.08
C CYS A 80 -11.51 9.57 -39.62
N VAL A 81 -12.58 9.07 -39.01
CA VAL A 81 -13.94 9.17 -39.57
C VAL A 81 -14.82 10.16 -38.83
N GLU A 82 -14.61 10.34 -37.53
CA GLU A 82 -15.32 11.29 -36.69
C GLU A 82 -14.61 12.63 -36.59
N GLU A 83 -15.37 13.72 -36.47
CA GLU A 83 -14.83 15.08 -36.31
C GLU A 83 -14.43 15.36 -34.85
N THR A 84 -15.14 14.74 -33.89
CA THR A 84 -14.82 14.84 -32.46
C THR A 84 -15.08 13.53 -31.74
N MET A 85 -14.24 13.25 -30.76
CA MET A 85 -14.35 12.11 -29.85
C MET A 85 -14.81 12.55 -28.45
N ALA A 86 -15.11 13.84 -28.25
CA ALA A 86 -15.54 14.36 -26.97
C ALA A 86 -16.94 13.84 -26.59
N ILE A 87 -17.06 13.29 -25.37
CA ILE A 87 -18.33 12.82 -24.82
C ILE A 87 -19.23 13.99 -24.39
N ASN A 88 -18.66 15.18 -24.24
CA ASN A 88 -19.37 16.39 -23.88
C ASN A 88 -18.68 17.62 -24.46
N ARG A 89 -19.48 18.64 -24.84
CA ARG A 89 -19.00 19.89 -25.40
C ARG A 89 -17.97 20.62 -24.54
N CYS A 90 -18.02 20.48 -23.21
CA CYS A 90 -17.02 21.12 -22.33
C CYS A 90 -15.61 20.52 -22.43
N LEU A 91 -15.45 19.40 -23.14
CA LEU A 91 -14.18 18.72 -23.38
C LEU A 91 -13.62 18.97 -24.77
N GLU A 92 -14.36 19.70 -25.62
CA GLU A 92 -13.87 20.15 -26.93
C GLU A 92 -12.72 21.16 -26.75
N GLU A 93 -11.97 21.41 -27.82
CA GLU A 93 -10.82 22.33 -27.78
C GLU A 93 -11.19 23.75 -27.31
N ASP A 94 -12.42 24.20 -27.60
CA ASP A 94 -12.95 25.50 -27.18
C ASP A 94 -13.23 25.58 -25.66
N ARG A 95 -13.22 24.44 -24.97
CA ARG A 95 -13.54 24.25 -23.55
C ARG A 95 -14.79 25.03 -23.17
N PHE A 96 -15.86 24.89 -23.96
CA PHE A 96 -17.10 25.63 -23.73
C PHE A 96 -17.69 25.31 -22.36
N CYS A 97 -17.96 26.34 -21.56
CA CYS A 97 -18.64 26.21 -20.28
C CYS A 97 -19.74 27.26 -20.17
N SER A 98 -21.00 26.83 -20.14
CA SER A 98 -22.17 27.72 -20.03
C SER A 98 -22.16 28.59 -18.77
N ARG A 99 -21.46 28.17 -17.72
CA ARG A 99 -21.29 28.90 -16.45
C ARG A 99 -19.95 29.63 -16.31
N ASN A 100 -19.08 29.54 -17.32
CA ASN A 100 -17.73 30.12 -17.34
C ASN A 100 -16.81 29.74 -16.14
N LEU A 101 -16.90 28.51 -15.64
CA LEU A 101 -16.13 27.99 -14.50
C LEU A 101 -15.01 27.03 -14.92
N LYS A 102 -14.29 27.34 -16.02
CA LYS A 102 -13.46 26.37 -16.76
C LYS A 102 -12.46 25.59 -15.87
N ASP A 103 -11.78 26.25 -14.93
CA ASP A 103 -10.70 25.62 -14.15
C ASP A 103 -11.15 25.04 -12.79
N THR A 104 -12.34 25.40 -12.32
CA THR A 104 -12.86 25.00 -10.99
C THR A 104 -14.06 24.06 -11.08
N CYS A 105 -14.58 23.79 -12.28
CA CYS A 105 -15.74 22.95 -12.48
C CYS A 105 -15.47 21.48 -12.11
N LYS A 106 -16.04 21.03 -10.98
CA LYS A 106 -15.97 19.62 -10.55
C LYS A 106 -16.54 18.65 -11.60
N ILE A 107 -17.60 19.06 -12.32
CA ILE A 107 -18.21 18.24 -13.37
C ILE A 107 -17.27 18.07 -14.55
N HIS A 108 -16.55 19.12 -14.97
CA HIS A 108 -15.53 19.01 -16.02
C HIS A 108 -14.47 17.98 -15.65
N LYS A 109 -13.98 17.97 -14.39
CA LYS A 109 -13.01 16.97 -13.92
C LYS A 109 -13.56 15.53 -14.02
N ILE A 110 -14.82 15.31 -13.64
CA ILE A 110 -15.47 13.99 -13.77
C ILE A 110 -15.59 13.58 -15.24
N LEU A 111 -16.06 14.50 -16.10
CA LEU A 111 -16.22 14.24 -17.54
C LEU A 111 -14.87 13.99 -18.23
N LEU A 112 -13.82 14.72 -17.87
CA LEU A 112 -12.47 14.52 -18.38
C LEU A 112 -11.91 13.16 -17.98
N SER A 113 -12.12 12.74 -16.72
CA SER A 113 -11.75 11.41 -16.25
C SER A 113 -12.48 10.29 -17.03
N LEU A 114 -13.79 10.45 -17.27
CA LEU A 114 -14.57 9.52 -18.10
C LEU A 114 -14.06 9.50 -19.55
N GLN A 115 -13.81 10.66 -20.15
CA GLN A 115 -13.27 10.77 -21.51
C GLN A 115 -11.93 10.05 -21.65
N ASN A 116 -11.00 10.30 -20.72
CA ASN A 116 -9.70 9.66 -20.73
C ASN A 116 -9.84 8.14 -20.61
N THR A 117 -10.79 7.66 -19.79
CA THR A 117 -11.09 6.22 -19.70
C THR A 117 -11.57 5.65 -21.05
N TYR A 118 -12.42 6.36 -21.79
CA TYR A 118 -12.84 5.93 -23.13
C TYR A 118 -11.69 5.97 -24.14
N ASN A 119 -10.92 7.06 -24.18
CA ASN A 119 -9.79 7.22 -25.10
C ASN A 119 -8.75 6.11 -24.89
N ASN A 120 -8.38 5.86 -23.63
CA ASN A 120 -7.41 4.82 -23.29
C ASN A 120 -7.91 3.43 -23.70
N LYS A 121 -9.21 3.13 -23.49
CA LYS A 121 -9.80 1.87 -23.96
C LYS A 121 -9.70 1.74 -25.48
N LEU A 122 -10.13 2.76 -26.23
CA LEU A 122 -10.11 2.72 -27.69
C LEU A 122 -8.68 2.64 -28.25
N GLU A 123 -7.71 3.28 -27.61
CA GLU A 123 -6.30 3.22 -28.02
C GLU A 123 -5.68 1.85 -27.73
N SER A 124 -6.09 1.25 -26.62
CA SER A 124 -5.58 -0.07 -26.19
C SER A 124 -6.12 -1.21 -27.05
N VAL A 125 -7.36 -1.16 -27.54
CA VAL A 125 -7.96 -2.22 -28.37
C VAL A 125 -7.40 -2.15 -29.78
N LYS A 126 -6.71 -3.20 -30.22
CA LYS A 126 -6.11 -3.32 -31.55
C LYS A 126 -6.99 -4.14 -32.48
N VAL A 127 -6.87 -3.95 -33.79
CA VAL A 127 -7.63 -4.73 -34.79
C VAL A 127 -7.36 -6.22 -34.64
N SER A 128 -6.12 -6.61 -34.32
CA SER A 128 -5.75 -7.99 -34.01
C SER A 128 -6.56 -8.61 -32.87
N ASP A 129 -7.10 -7.81 -31.95
CA ASP A 129 -7.92 -8.27 -30.83
C ASP A 129 -9.35 -8.56 -31.26
N VAL A 130 -9.86 -7.81 -32.24
CA VAL A 130 -11.24 -7.91 -32.73
C VAL A 130 -11.41 -9.11 -33.67
N ILE A 131 -10.36 -9.49 -34.41
CA ILE A 131 -10.42 -10.56 -35.41
C ILE A 131 -10.00 -11.95 -34.89
N ARG A 132 -9.78 -12.12 -33.57
CA ARG A 132 -9.18 -13.35 -33.02
C ARG A 132 -10.12 -14.56 -33.17
N PRO A 133 -9.62 -15.72 -33.64
CA PRO A 133 -10.36 -16.98 -33.59
C PRO A 133 -10.28 -17.58 -32.18
N GLY A 134 -11.38 -17.53 -31.44
CA GLY A 134 -11.58 -18.16 -30.14
C GLY A 134 -12.95 -17.74 -29.61
N GLU A 135 -13.73 -18.66 -29.06
CA GLU A 135 -15.01 -18.31 -28.46
C GLU A 135 -14.78 -17.31 -27.31
N ASP A 136 -15.44 -16.15 -27.37
CA ASP A 136 -15.57 -15.21 -26.24
C ASP A 136 -16.45 -15.84 -25.14
N GLU A 137 -16.11 -17.04 -24.66
CA GLU A 137 -16.69 -17.55 -23.43
C GLU A 137 -16.14 -16.70 -22.27
N TYR A 138 -16.99 -15.80 -21.75
CA TYR A 138 -16.75 -15.03 -20.55
C TYR A 138 -16.34 -15.96 -19.39
N PHE A 139 -15.04 -16.02 -19.12
CA PHE A 139 -14.44 -16.88 -18.08
C PHE A 139 -14.32 -16.19 -16.70
N GLY A 140 -14.95 -15.01 -16.54
CA GLY A 140 -14.83 -14.18 -15.34
C GLY A 140 -13.54 -13.34 -15.29
N ARG A 141 -13.46 -12.44 -14.29
CA ARG A 141 -12.29 -11.56 -14.09
C ARG A 141 -11.14 -12.34 -13.46
N PHE A 142 -10.01 -12.39 -14.13
CA PHE A 142 -8.76 -12.90 -13.58
C PHE A 142 -7.73 -11.78 -13.48
N TYR A 143 -7.19 -11.60 -12.28
CA TYR A 143 -6.14 -10.63 -12.01
C TYR A 143 -5.26 -11.17 -10.88
N VAL A 144 -3.95 -11.25 -11.13
CA VAL A 144 -2.91 -11.58 -10.13
C VAL A 144 -1.88 -10.46 -10.16
N VAL A 145 -1.44 -10.01 -8.98
CA VAL A 145 -0.37 -9.04 -8.78
C VAL A 145 0.66 -9.62 -7.83
N LEU A 146 1.88 -9.69 -8.30
CA LEU A 146 3.04 -10.12 -7.54
C LEU A 146 3.96 -8.92 -7.36
N LYS A 147 4.48 -8.74 -6.15
CA LYS A 147 5.51 -7.77 -5.84
C LYS A 147 6.77 -8.52 -5.46
N LEU A 148 7.88 -8.18 -6.08
CA LEU A 148 9.19 -8.73 -5.83
C LEU A 148 10.07 -7.64 -5.24
N ASN A 149 10.78 -7.95 -4.17
CA ASN A 149 11.89 -7.16 -3.65
C ASN A 149 13.19 -7.73 -4.25
N LEU A 150 13.80 -6.97 -5.16
CA LEU A 150 14.99 -7.37 -5.90
C LEU A 150 16.22 -7.48 -4.99
N LYS A 151 16.29 -6.69 -3.92
CA LYS A 151 17.40 -6.67 -2.97
C LYS A 151 17.37 -7.84 -2.02
N GLU A 152 16.21 -8.10 -1.42
CA GLU A 152 16.02 -9.18 -0.44
C GLU A 152 15.72 -10.53 -1.11
N LYS A 153 15.46 -10.52 -2.42
CA LYS A 153 15.01 -11.68 -3.21
C LYS A 153 13.74 -12.32 -2.63
N SER A 154 12.92 -11.52 -1.97
CA SER A 154 11.61 -11.90 -1.44
C SER A 154 10.50 -11.53 -2.42
N TYR A 155 9.37 -12.22 -2.34
CA TYR A 155 8.21 -11.90 -3.16
C TYR A 155 6.92 -12.15 -2.40
N GLU A 156 5.89 -11.40 -2.75
CA GLU A 156 4.56 -11.54 -2.19
C GLU A 156 3.48 -11.44 -3.25
N CYS A 157 2.33 -12.07 -2.99
CA CYS A 157 1.13 -11.87 -3.76
C CYS A 157 0.38 -10.68 -3.15
N VAL A 158 0.46 -9.51 -3.77
CA VAL A 158 -0.29 -8.32 -3.34
C VAL A 158 -1.78 -8.57 -3.50
N TYR A 159 -2.18 -9.20 -4.61
CA TYR A 159 -3.58 -9.45 -4.91
C TYR A 159 -3.77 -10.62 -5.88
N SER A 160 -4.82 -11.41 -5.68
CA SER A 160 -5.24 -12.43 -6.64
C SER A 160 -6.74 -12.67 -6.53
N HIS A 161 -7.45 -12.70 -7.67
CA HIS A 161 -8.83 -13.19 -7.73
C HIS A 161 -8.93 -14.70 -7.45
N ILE A 162 -7.83 -15.44 -7.61
CA ILE A 162 -7.78 -16.88 -7.33
C ILE A 162 -7.08 -17.11 -5.99
N ARG A 163 -7.87 -17.59 -5.02
CA ARG A 163 -7.37 -17.96 -3.69
C ARG A 163 -6.26 -19.00 -3.73
N GLU A 164 -6.33 -19.99 -4.62
CA GLU A 164 -5.28 -21.00 -4.79
C GLU A 164 -3.91 -20.39 -5.12
N VAL A 165 -3.87 -19.32 -5.92
CA VAL A 165 -2.62 -18.63 -6.26
C VAL A 165 -2.05 -17.98 -5.01
N TYR A 166 -2.89 -17.34 -4.20
CA TYR A 166 -2.48 -16.73 -2.93
C TYR A 166 -1.93 -17.76 -1.94
N GLU A 167 -2.60 -18.91 -1.82
CA GLU A 167 -2.14 -20.01 -0.96
C GLU A 167 -0.85 -20.66 -1.46
N LYS A 168 -0.65 -20.77 -2.78
CA LYS A 168 0.60 -21.25 -3.35
C LYS A 168 1.75 -20.30 -3.06
N VAL A 169 1.58 -18.99 -3.29
CA VAL A 169 2.65 -18.01 -2.99
C VAL A 169 3.10 -18.10 -1.52
N ARG A 170 2.17 -18.30 -0.58
CA ARG A 170 2.52 -18.50 0.84
C ARG A 170 3.26 -19.80 1.16
N LYS A 171 3.10 -20.84 0.34
CA LYS A 171 3.67 -22.17 0.56
C LYS A 171 4.97 -22.40 -0.20
N THR A 172 5.30 -21.53 -1.15
CA THR A 172 6.49 -21.68 -1.98
C THR A 172 7.58 -20.77 -1.43
N GLU A 173 8.78 -21.30 -1.22
CA GLU A 173 9.87 -20.54 -0.61
C GLU A 173 10.54 -19.58 -1.61
N SER A 174 10.55 -19.92 -2.90
CA SER A 174 11.19 -19.11 -3.94
C SER A 174 10.22 -18.68 -5.05
N TYR A 175 10.48 -17.48 -5.57
CA TYR A 175 9.73 -16.91 -6.70
C TYR A 175 9.80 -17.80 -7.95
N GLU A 176 10.99 -18.32 -8.29
CA GLU A 176 11.19 -19.16 -9.47
C GLU A 176 10.42 -20.49 -9.40
N GLU A 177 10.36 -21.09 -8.22
CA GLU A 177 9.57 -22.28 -8.00
C GLU A 177 8.08 -21.99 -8.22
N PHE A 178 7.58 -20.87 -7.68
CA PHE A 178 6.19 -20.47 -7.87
C PHE A 178 5.88 -20.22 -9.36
N ILE A 179 6.73 -19.51 -10.09
CA ILE A 179 6.54 -19.27 -11.53
C ILE A 179 6.51 -20.58 -12.31
N SER A 180 7.42 -21.50 -12.00
CA SER A 180 7.44 -22.82 -12.65
C SER A 180 6.14 -23.58 -12.42
N GLN A 181 5.64 -23.58 -11.18
CA GLN A 181 4.35 -24.20 -10.84
C GLN A 181 3.16 -23.48 -11.49
N TYR A 182 3.19 -22.15 -11.57
CA TYR A 182 2.14 -21.35 -12.20
C TYR A 182 2.07 -21.63 -13.69
N VAL A 183 3.21 -21.56 -14.39
CA VAL A 183 3.31 -21.81 -15.83
C VAL A 183 2.86 -23.23 -16.16
N GLU A 184 3.34 -24.21 -15.40
CA GLU A 184 2.99 -25.60 -15.67
C GLU A 184 1.49 -25.86 -15.51
N ARG A 185 0.88 -25.23 -14.50
CA ARG A 185 -0.52 -25.45 -14.13
C ARG A 185 -1.50 -24.64 -14.98
N TYR A 186 -1.16 -23.42 -15.38
CA TYR A 186 -2.13 -22.48 -15.94
C TYR A 186 -1.82 -22.06 -17.38
N VAL A 187 -0.58 -22.18 -17.87
CA VAL A 187 -0.23 -21.68 -19.21
C VAL A 187 -0.47 -22.75 -20.27
N TYR A 188 -1.03 -22.33 -21.40
CA TYR A 188 -1.25 -23.20 -22.56
C TYR A 188 0.07 -23.73 -23.11
N VAL A 189 0.11 -25.01 -23.47
CA VAL A 189 1.36 -25.76 -23.73
C VAL A 189 2.35 -25.05 -24.67
N PRO A 190 1.95 -24.49 -25.82
CA PRO A 190 2.86 -23.80 -26.72
C PRO A 190 3.47 -22.51 -26.15
N ASP A 191 2.79 -21.88 -25.18
CA ASP A 191 3.19 -20.57 -24.64
C ASP A 191 4.08 -20.73 -23.40
N LYS A 192 4.16 -21.93 -22.80
CA LYS A 192 4.87 -22.19 -21.53
C LYS A 192 6.30 -21.66 -21.52
N LYS A 193 7.09 -21.96 -22.56
CA LYS A 193 8.51 -21.55 -22.63
C LYS A 193 8.67 -20.03 -22.69
N MET A 194 7.81 -19.37 -23.47
CA MET A 194 7.81 -17.92 -23.65
C MET A 194 7.41 -17.21 -22.36
N VAL A 195 6.32 -17.67 -21.72
CA VAL A 195 5.82 -17.08 -20.48
C VAL A 195 6.79 -17.31 -19.32
N HIS A 196 7.38 -18.51 -19.21
CA HIS A 196 8.38 -18.80 -18.19
C HIS A 196 9.58 -17.86 -18.30
N GLY A 197 10.16 -17.72 -19.49
CA GLY A 197 11.29 -16.82 -19.71
C GLY A 197 10.94 -15.35 -19.43
N PHE A 198 9.73 -14.91 -19.78
CA PHE A 198 9.29 -13.54 -19.49
C PHE A 198 9.08 -13.28 -17.99
N LEU A 199 8.54 -14.25 -17.25
CA LEU A 199 8.25 -14.11 -15.83
C LEU A 199 9.46 -14.38 -14.93
N SER A 200 10.50 -15.03 -15.43
CA SER A 200 11.71 -15.30 -14.66
C SER A 200 12.33 -14.00 -14.10
N SER A 201 13.00 -14.16 -12.96
CA SER A 201 13.79 -13.13 -12.31
C SER A 201 15.12 -12.86 -13.04
N GLU A 202 15.58 -13.79 -13.87
CA GLU A 202 16.72 -13.60 -14.75
C GLU A 202 16.36 -12.56 -15.83
N GLY A 203 17.10 -11.45 -15.89
CA GLY A 203 16.88 -10.35 -16.83
C GLY A 203 16.01 -9.19 -16.33
N LEU A 204 15.67 -9.14 -15.04
CA LEU A 204 14.95 -8.01 -14.43
C LEU A 204 15.77 -6.69 -14.42
N GLU A 205 17.10 -6.76 -14.51
CA GLU A 205 17.98 -5.57 -14.47
C GLU A 205 18.45 -5.11 -15.88
N GLU A 206 17.98 -5.77 -16.95
CA GLU A 206 18.47 -5.51 -18.31
C GLU A 206 17.59 -4.51 -19.07
N ASN A 207 18.23 -3.50 -19.69
CA ASN A 207 17.59 -2.46 -20.54
C ASN A 207 16.68 -1.46 -19.80
N LEU A 208 17.08 -1.02 -18.61
CA LEU A 208 16.39 0.03 -17.85
C LEU A 208 16.60 1.42 -18.50
N VAL A 209 15.53 2.21 -18.60
CA VAL A 209 15.60 3.63 -18.99
C VAL A 209 15.27 4.45 -17.75
N ASP A 210 16.25 5.24 -17.28
CA ASP A 210 16.11 6.05 -16.05
C ASP A 210 15.76 5.23 -14.79
N GLY A 211 16.27 4.00 -14.71
CA GLY A 211 16.02 3.10 -13.58
C GLY A 211 14.69 2.35 -13.64
N CYS A 212 13.83 2.60 -14.65
CA CYS A 212 12.54 1.92 -14.78
C CYS A 212 12.39 1.16 -16.11
N MET A 213 11.53 0.14 -16.11
CA MET A 213 11.14 -0.61 -17.32
C MET A 213 9.70 -1.12 -17.23
N GLU A 214 8.94 -1.00 -18.33
CA GLU A 214 7.66 -1.67 -18.54
C GLU A 214 7.75 -2.59 -19.76
N LYS A 215 7.33 -3.86 -19.61
CA LYS A 215 7.20 -4.83 -20.70
C LYS A 215 5.89 -5.59 -20.58
N ASP A 216 5.31 -5.91 -21.73
CA ASP A 216 4.04 -6.63 -21.85
C ASP A 216 4.22 -7.92 -22.65
N LEU A 217 3.52 -8.98 -22.25
CA LEU A 217 3.49 -10.25 -22.94
C LEU A 217 2.06 -10.82 -22.99
N PRO A 218 1.43 -10.89 -24.17
CA PRO A 218 0.20 -11.65 -24.34
C PRO A 218 0.49 -13.17 -24.35
N TYR A 219 -0.34 -13.95 -23.68
CA TYR A 219 -0.22 -15.42 -23.65
C TYR A 219 -1.57 -16.10 -23.44
N ARG A 220 -1.63 -17.42 -23.63
CA ARG A 220 -2.85 -18.22 -23.44
C ARG A 220 -2.80 -18.98 -22.13
N ARG A 221 -3.93 -18.99 -21.40
CA ARG A 221 -4.14 -19.75 -20.16
C ARG A 221 -5.21 -20.81 -20.37
N ILE A 222 -4.99 -22.01 -19.84
CA ILE A 222 -5.99 -23.09 -19.88
C ILE A 222 -7.14 -22.83 -18.91
N THR A 223 -8.37 -23.09 -19.36
CA THR A 223 -9.60 -22.86 -18.58
C THR A 223 -9.98 -24.03 -17.67
N GLY A 224 -9.36 -25.20 -17.87
CA GLY A 224 -9.55 -26.38 -17.02
C GLY A 224 -10.78 -27.24 -17.37
N LYS A 225 -11.63 -26.82 -18.32
CA LYS A 225 -12.74 -27.62 -18.86
C LYS A 225 -12.28 -28.60 -19.95
N ASP A 226 -11.43 -28.13 -20.87
CA ASP A 226 -10.75 -28.92 -21.90
C ASP A 226 -9.28 -28.45 -21.99
N LYS A 227 -8.34 -29.35 -22.31
CA LYS A 227 -6.93 -29.02 -22.55
C LYS A 227 -6.72 -28.16 -23.80
N ASN A 228 -7.66 -28.15 -24.72
CA ASN A 228 -7.63 -27.32 -25.92
C ASN A 228 -8.32 -25.95 -25.76
N GLU A 229 -9.07 -25.76 -24.67
CA GLU A 229 -9.78 -24.53 -24.39
C GLU A 229 -8.88 -23.57 -23.59
N TYR A 230 -8.73 -22.36 -24.10
CA TYR A 230 -7.87 -21.35 -23.52
C TYR A 230 -8.49 -19.97 -23.56
N VAL A 231 -8.07 -19.13 -22.61
CA VAL A 231 -8.36 -17.69 -22.60
C VAL A 231 -7.08 -16.90 -22.81
N TRP A 232 -7.20 -15.77 -23.50
CA TRP A 232 -6.09 -14.83 -23.63
C TRP A 232 -5.85 -14.09 -22.33
N MET A 233 -4.57 -13.93 -22.04
CA MET A 233 -4.03 -13.27 -20.88
C MET A 233 -2.99 -12.25 -21.34
N GLU A 234 -2.72 -11.29 -20.48
CA GLU A 234 -1.66 -10.31 -20.58
C GLU A 234 -0.83 -10.40 -19.30
N ALA A 235 0.47 -10.58 -19.47
CA ALA A 235 1.45 -10.46 -18.40
C ALA A 235 2.16 -9.12 -18.56
N LYS A 236 2.18 -8.29 -17.51
CA LYS A 236 2.98 -7.06 -17.49
C LYS A 236 4.04 -7.14 -16.42
N LYS A 237 5.19 -6.53 -16.70
CA LYS A 237 6.33 -6.44 -15.80
C LYS A 237 6.73 -4.97 -15.71
N TYR A 238 6.55 -4.40 -14.53
CA TYR A 238 7.04 -3.07 -14.16
C TYR A 238 8.23 -3.25 -13.22
N ILE A 239 9.32 -2.54 -13.48
CA ILE A 239 10.54 -2.61 -12.67
C ILE A 239 10.94 -1.20 -12.31
N ASP A 240 11.24 -1.01 -11.03
CA ASP A 240 11.85 0.19 -10.48
C ASP A 240 13.13 -0.23 -9.75
N ALA A 241 14.27 0.00 -10.38
CA ALA A 241 15.58 -0.31 -9.81
C ALA A 241 15.97 0.64 -8.67
N ASN A 242 15.40 1.86 -8.63
CA ASN A 242 15.66 2.81 -7.54
C ASN A 242 15.02 2.31 -6.24
N GLU A 243 13.80 1.76 -6.34
CA GLU A 243 13.07 1.17 -5.22
C GLU A 243 13.34 -0.33 -5.03
N ASN A 244 14.25 -0.92 -5.82
CA ASN A 244 14.54 -2.37 -5.82
C ASN A 244 13.26 -3.22 -5.89
N THR A 245 12.27 -2.78 -6.66
CA THR A 245 10.94 -3.40 -6.69
C THR A 245 10.57 -3.79 -8.12
N ALA A 246 10.03 -4.99 -8.30
CA ALA A 246 9.37 -5.38 -9.54
C ALA A 246 7.92 -5.78 -9.27
N ILE A 247 7.01 -5.27 -10.09
CA ILE A 247 5.58 -5.60 -10.05
C ILE A 247 5.26 -6.41 -11.31
N ILE A 248 4.68 -7.58 -11.10
CA ILE A 248 4.26 -8.47 -12.18
C ILE A 248 2.76 -8.65 -12.08
N THR A 249 2.06 -8.36 -13.17
CA THR A 249 0.60 -8.53 -13.26
C THR A 249 0.24 -9.57 -14.30
N LEU A 250 -0.77 -10.39 -14.04
CA LEU A 250 -1.29 -11.42 -14.93
C LEU A 250 -2.82 -11.26 -15.01
N HIS A 251 -3.37 -10.94 -16.18
CA HIS A 251 -4.79 -10.59 -16.31
C HIS A 251 -5.41 -10.92 -17.67
N ASN A 252 -6.71 -11.21 -17.73
CA ASN A 252 -7.44 -11.51 -18.97
C ASN A 252 -8.28 -10.35 -19.53
N GLU A 253 -8.29 -9.19 -18.86
CA GLU A 253 -9.02 -8.01 -19.31
C GLU A 253 -8.05 -6.83 -19.42
N LYS A 254 -8.13 -6.03 -20.50
CA LYS A 254 -7.37 -4.78 -20.68
C LYS A 254 -7.82 -3.70 -19.69
N ILE A 255 -7.58 -3.92 -18.40
CA ILE A 255 -7.80 -2.93 -17.34
C ILE A 255 -6.44 -2.54 -16.77
N VAL A 256 -5.77 -1.60 -17.43
CA VAL A 256 -4.51 -1.07 -16.90
C VAL A 256 -4.48 0.44 -17.12
N GLN A 257 -4.93 1.15 -16.08
CA GLN A 257 -4.41 2.44 -15.60
C GLN A 257 -5.17 2.87 -14.33
N ASN A 258 -6.47 2.60 -14.25
CA ASN A 258 -7.28 2.97 -13.07
C ASN A 258 -7.15 1.99 -11.88
N THR A 259 -6.68 0.76 -12.09
CA THR A 259 -6.59 -0.24 -11.00
C THR A 259 -5.36 -0.04 -10.13
N VAL A 260 -4.20 0.31 -10.69
CA VAL A 260 -2.98 0.52 -9.91
C VAL A 260 -3.13 1.73 -8.98
N ILE A 261 -3.60 2.88 -9.50
CA ILE A 261 -3.88 4.07 -8.68
C ILE A 261 -4.95 3.77 -7.62
N ARG A 262 -6.01 3.02 -7.98
CA ARG A 262 -7.04 2.66 -7.00
C ARG A 262 -6.51 1.67 -5.95
N MET A 263 -5.62 0.76 -6.31
CA MET A 263 -4.98 -0.18 -5.40
C MET A 263 -3.97 0.53 -4.49
N GLU A 264 -3.16 1.46 -4.99
CA GLU A 264 -2.31 2.32 -4.17
C GLU A 264 -3.16 3.14 -3.19
N GLN A 265 -4.27 3.72 -3.65
CA GLN A 265 -5.20 4.43 -2.77
C GLN A 265 -5.86 3.50 -1.74
N GLU A 266 -6.24 2.27 -2.13
CA GLU A 266 -6.81 1.27 -1.23
C GLU A 266 -5.75 0.74 -0.24
N LEU A 267 -4.48 0.61 -0.63
CA LEU A 267 -3.36 0.22 0.22
C LEU A 267 -3.02 1.33 1.22
N VAL A 268 -2.89 2.58 0.76
CA VAL A 268 -2.70 3.75 1.63
C VAL A 268 -3.86 3.86 2.61
N LYS A 269 -5.10 3.70 2.13
CA LYS A 269 -6.28 3.70 2.99
C LYS A 269 -6.25 2.56 4.00
N LYS A 270 -5.84 1.35 3.60
CA LYS A 270 -5.72 0.21 4.50
C LYS A 270 -4.66 0.43 5.57
N GLU A 271 -3.50 0.99 5.22
CA GLU A 271 -2.45 1.39 6.18
C GLU A 271 -2.97 2.47 7.15
N GLN A 272 -3.72 3.46 6.65
CA GLN A 272 -4.37 4.47 7.50
C GLN A 272 -5.43 3.86 8.44
N ASP A 273 -6.26 2.95 7.93
CA ASP A 273 -7.28 2.24 8.71
C ASP A 273 -6.62 1.37 9.79
N LEU A 274 -5.48 0.75 9.48
CA LEU A 274 -4.71 -0.06 10.42
C LEU A 274 -4.09 0.81 11.53
N ALA A 275 -3.48 1.94 11.16
CA ALA A 275 -2.96 2.91 12.11
C ALA A 275 -4.07 3.46 13.02
N LYS A 276 -5.26 3.69 12.48
CA LYS A 276 -6.43 4.09 13.28
C LYS A 276 -6.83 2.99 14.27
N GLN A 277 -6.96 1.74 13.81
CA GLN A 277 -7.30 0.59 14.68
C GLN A 277 -6.26 0.41 15.80
N TYR A 278 -4.98 0.64 15.48
CA TYR A 278 -3.90 0.62 16.45
C TYR A 278 -4.15 1.62 17.59
N TRP A 279 -4.40 2.88 17.24
CA TRP A 279 -4.65 3.93 18.23
C TRP A 279 -5.96 3.74 19.00
N ASP A 280 -7.01 3.24 18.35
CA ASP A 280 -8.29 2.90 19.00
C ASP A 280 -8.07 1.83 20.09
N MET A 281 -7.24 0.83 19.81
CA MET A 281 -6.91 -0.21 20.78
C MET A 281 -6.00 0.29 21.92
N VAL A 282 -5.00 1.14 21.63
CA VAL A 282 -4.20 1.80 22.68
C VAL A 282 -5.11 2.62 23.61
N SER A 283 -6.03 3.38 23.04
CA SER A 283 -7.01 4.16 23.78
C SER A 283 -7.93 3.28 24.65
N LEU A 284 -8.43 2.18 24.09
CA LEU A 284 -9.24 1.21 24.83
C LEU A 284 -8.48 0.56 25.99
N LEU A 285 -7.24 0.11 25.76
CA LEU A 285 -6.42 -0.51 26.81
C LEU A 285 -6.12 0.47 27.94
N THR A 286 -5.81 1.72 27.60
CA THR A 286 -5.59 2.78 28.59
C THR A 286 -6.87 3.06 29.38
N THR A 287 -8.01 3.09 28.71
CA THR A 287 -9.32 3.26 29.37
C THR A 287 -9.64 2.11 30.32
N VAL A 288 -9.34 0.86 29.94
CA VAL A 288 -9.54 -0.32 30.80
C VAL A 288 -8.64 -0.28 32.03
N LEU A 289 -7.39 0.16 31.88
CA LEU A 289 -6.48 0.34 33.03
C LEU A 289 -7.04 1.34 34.04
N ASN A 290 -7.51 2.49 33.56
CA ASN A 290 -8.11 3.52 34.41
C ASN A 290 -9.40 3.01 35.10
N HIS A 291 -10.25 2.29 34.37
CA HIS A 291 -11.52 1.77 34.92
C HIS A 291 -11.31 0.74 36.03
N ASN A 292 -10.30 -0.12 35.88
CA ASN A 292 -9.99 -1.16 36.86
C ASN A 292 -9.22 -0.62 38.09
N GLN A 293 -9.05 0.70 38.21
CA GLN A 293 -8.21 1.34 39.24
C GLN A 293 -6.79 0.79 39.27
N ILE A 294 -6.32 0.22 38.15
CA ILE A 294 -4.94 -0.22 37.99
C ILE A 294 -4.02 1.01 37.88
N VAL A 295 -4.63 2.12 37.46
CA VAL A 295 -4.03 3.44 37.22
C VAL A 295 -5.02 4.51 37.71
N GLU A 296 -4.55 5.61 38.30
CA GLU A 296 -5.40 6.67 38.87
C GLU A 296 -6.01 7.63 37.81
N SER A 297 -7.10 8.33 38.15
CA SER A 297 -7.79 9.23 37.23
C SER A 297 -6.95 10.48 36.90
N GLY A 298 -6.61 10.68 35.61
CA GLY A 298 -5.77 11.79 35.13
C GLY A 298 -4.37 11.37 34.66
N TYR A 299 -3.92 10.17 35.06
CA TYR A 299 -2.59 9.61 34.80
C TYR A 299 -2.16 9.60 33.34
N GLN A 300 -3.09 9.31 32.43
CA GLN A 300 -2.81 9.21 31.00
C GLN A 300 -2.26 10.51 30.42
N ASP A 301 -2.83 11.65 30.79
CA ASP A 301 -2.43 12.94 30.24
C ASP A 301 -1.09 13.39 30.85
N ASP A 302 -0.83 13.06 32.10
CA ASP A 302 0.35 13.50 32.83
C ASP A 302 1.60 12.73 32.43
N ILE A 303 1.55 11.40 32.37
CA ILE A 303 2.68 10.59 31.90
C ILE A 303 3.05 10.92 30.44
N SER A 304 2.04 11.14 29.58
CA SER A 304 2.24 11.55 28.19
C SER A 304 2.90 12.92 28.11
N PHE A 305 2.44 13.87 28.93
CA PHE A 305 2.97 15.23 28.99
C PHE A 305 4.42 15.24 29.45
N TYR A 306 4.74 14.61 30.58
CA TYR A 306 6.09 14.59 31.15
C TYR A 306 7.07 13.85 30.23
N THR A 307 6.66 12.72 29.64
CA THR A 307 7.44 11.99 28.62
C THR A 307 7.82 12.91 27.47
N LYS A 308 6.84 13.68 26.95
CA LYS A 308 7.09 14.65 25.88
C LYS A 308 8.09 15.74 26.30
N GLN A 309 7.97 16.30 27.52
CA GLN A 309 8.88 17.37 27.95
C GLN A 309 10.33 16.89 28.08
N VAL A 310 10.54 15.69 28.63
CA VAL A 310 11.88 15.09 28.75
C VAL A 310 12.47 14.83 27.36
N TYR A 311 11.69 14.27 26.44
CA TYR A 311 12.11 14.05 25.06
C TYR A 311 12.49 15.33 24.32
N LEU A 312 11.74 16.42 24.51
CA LEU A 312 12.07 17.72 23.93
C LEU A 312 13.42 18.25 24.44
N GLN A 313 13.77 17.99 25.71
CA GLN A 313 15.10 18.34 26.22
C GLN A 313 16.19 17.43 25.65
N LEU A 314 15.93 16.13 25.51
CA LEU A 314 16.87 15.20 24.88
C LEU A 314 17.16 15.56 23.43
N GLN A 315 16.12 15.83 22.63
CA GLN A 315 16.27 16.24 21.23
C GLN A 315 17.09 17.52 21.10
N LYS A 316 16.86 18.49 21.98
CA LYS A 316 17.56 19.78 21.98
C LYS A 316 19.03 19.67 22.43
N ASN A 317 19.28 18.92 23.50
CA ASN A 317 20.60 18.89 24.15
C ASN A 317 21.53 17.82 23.56
N TYR A 318 20.96 16.78 22.94
CA TYR A 318 21.68 15.62 22.40
C TYR A 318 21.20 15.28 20.98
N PRO A 319 21.43 16.17 19.99
CA PRO A 319 21.00 15.97 18.61
C PRO A 319 21.60 14.71 17.96
N GLU A 320 22.72 14.20 18.46
CA GLU A 320 23.35 12.96 18.03
C GLU A 320 22.47 11.72 18.23
N TYR A 321 21.43 11.78 19.07
CA TYR A 321 20.45 10.70 19.21
C TYR A 321 19.44 10.65 18.06
N GLY A 322 19.37 11.66 17.18
CA GLY A 322 18.51 11.63 16.00
C GLY A 322 17.01 11.58 16.29
N ILE A 323 16.59 12.05 17.47
CA ILE A 323 15.19 12.02 17.93
C ILE A 323 14.32 12.91 17.02
N THR A 324 13.30 12.32 16.40
CA THR A 324 12.36 13.04 15.52
C THR A 324 11.11 13.49 16.27
N ASP A 325 10.43 14.53 15.77
CA ASP A 325 9.16 14.99 16.34
C ASP A 325 8.08 13.90 16.33
N GLU A 326 8.11 13.03 15.32
CA GLU A 326 7.24 11.87 15.20
C GLU A 326 7.50 10.87 16.34
N GLU A 327 8.76 10.55 16.64
CA GLU A 327 9.12 9.68 17.77
C GLU A 327 8.65 10.27 19.10
N ILE A 328 8.87 11.56 19.33
CA ILE A 328 8.40 12.25 20.54
C ILE A 328 6.88 12.12 20.66
N ALA A 329 6.15 12.35 19.57
CA ALA A 329 4.70 12.24 19.57
C ALA A 329 4.25 10.79 19.83
N SER A 330 4.81 9.81 19.13
CA SER A 330 4.47 8.39 19.27
C SER A 330 4.75 7.86 20.67
N VAL A 331 5.96 8.07 21.19
CA VAL A 331 6.35 7.56 22.51
C VAL A 331 5.56 8.24 23.63
N ALA A 332 5.30 9.55 23.53
CA ALA A 332 4.45 10.24 24.50
C ALA A 332 3.03 9.64 24.55
N HIS A 333 2.40 9.37 23.40
CA HIS A 333 1.06 8.76 23.37
C HIS A 333 1.05 7.28 23.77
N LEU A 334 2.19 6.59 23.67
CA LEU A 334 2.35 5.19 24.07
C LEU A 334 2.80 5.03 25.53
N ALA A 335 3.34 6.06 26.17
CA ALA A 335 3.75 6.01 27.57
C ALA A 335 2.66 5.46 28.51
N PRO A 336 1.36 5.81 28.37
CA PRO A 336 0.30 5.31 29.26
C PRO A 336 0.12 3.78 29.27
N ILE A 337 0.55 3.06 28.22
CA ILE A 337 0.38 1.61 28.15
C ILE A 337 1.51 0.80 28.80
N HIS A 338 2.54 1.44 29.39
CA HIS A 338 3.66 0.72 30.04
C HIS A 338 3.18 -0.34 31.05
N ASP A 339 2.08 -0.05 31.74
CA ASP A 339 1.49 -0.86 32.81
C ASP A 339 0.36 -1.81 32.38
N ILE A 340 0.08 -1.99 31.08
CA ILE A 340 -1.05 -2.86 30.63
C ILE A 340 -0.96 -4.30 31.17
N GLY A 341 0.25 -4.79 31.47
CA GLY A 341 0.46 -6.11 32.02
C GLY A 341 -0.07 -6.29 33.45
N LYS A 342 -0.32 -5.20 34.19
CA LYS A 342 -0.89 -5.25 35.55
C LYS A 342 -2.30 -5.84 35.58
N ILE A 343 -2.99 -5.95 34.43
CA ILE A 343 -4.25 -6.69 34.28
C ILE A 343 -4.14 -8.15 34.75
N LYS A 344 -2.94 -8.75 34.75
CA LYS A 344 -2.70 -10.12 35.25
C LYS A 344 -2.30 -10.18 36.73
N VAL A 345 -2.07 -9.05 37.38
CA VAL A 345 -1.75 -9.01 38.80
C VAL A 345 -3.06 -9.08 39.59
N PRO A 346 -3.18 -9.99 40.59
CA PRO A 346 -4.35 -10.06 41.46
C PRO A 346 -4.67 -8.71 42.10
N ILE A 347 -5.96 -8.36 42.15
CA ILE A 347 -6.42 -7.07 42.68
C ILE A 347 -6.08 -6.91 44.17
N GLU A 348 -6.03 -8.02 44.91
CA GLU A 348 -5.66 -8.04 46.32
C GLU A 348 -4.20 -7.66 46.53
N ILE A 349 -3.33 -7.93 45.56
CA ILE A 349 -1.90 -7.53 45.59
C ILE A 349 -1.77 -6.06 45.19
N LEU A 350 -2.46 -5.63 44.13
CA LEU A 350 -2.46 -4.22 43.68
C LEU A 350 -3.02 -3.30 44.78
N ASN A 351 -4.07 -3.76 45.47
CA ASN A 351 -4.81 -3.01 46.49
C ASN A 351 -4.46 -3.42 47.94
N LYS A 352 -3.29 -4.03 48.18
CA LYS A 352 -2.82 -4.42 49.53
C LYS A 352 -2.33 -3.27 50.43
N ASN A 353 -3.12 -2.89 51.45
CA ASN A 353 -2.75 -1.96 52.54
C ASN A 353 -1.47 -2.35 53.34
N GLY A 354 -0.28 -2.11 52.77
CA GLY A 354 1.03 -2.35 53.40
C GLY A 354 2.15 -2.68 52.43
N LYS A 355 3.31 -3.12 52.95
CA LYS A 355 4.42 -3.60 52.11
C LYS A 355 4.05 -4.94 51.46
N LEU A 356 4.40 -5.08 50.18
CA LEU A 356 4.35 -6.38 49.50
C LEU A 356 5.44 -7.31 50.06
N THR A 357 5.11 -8.59 50.17
CA THR A 357 6.05 -9.69 50.40
C THR A 357 6.91 -9.91 49.15
N ASP A 358 8.02 -10.63 49.30
CA ASP A 358 8.90 -10.94 48.16
C ASP A 358 8.17 -11.75 47.08
N GLU A 359 7.28 -12.67 47.49
CA GLU A 359 6.44 -13.46 46.58
C GLU A 359 5.46 -12.58 45.81
N GLU A 360 4.76 -11.67 46.50
CA GLU A 360 3.83 -10.72 45.87
C GLU A 360 4.56 -9.76 44.93
N MET A 361 5.74 -9.27 45.33
CA MET A 361 6.58 -8.43 44.49
C MET A 361 7.04 -9.18 43.23
N ASN A 362 7.39 -10.46 43.34
CA ASN A 362 7.75 -11.28 42.18
C ASN A 362 6.58 -11.45 41.20
N VAL A 363 5.34 -11.49 41.68
CA VAL A 363 4.13 -11.46 40.82
C VAL A 363 4.00 -10.11 40.11
N VAL A 364 4.16 -8.99 40.83
CA VAL A 364 4.11 -7.65 40.22
C VAL A 364 5.20 -7.48 39.16
N LYS A 365 6.43 -7.96 39.41
CA LYS A 365 7.55 -7.91 38.47
C LYS A 365 7.32 -8.68 37.16
N GLN A 366 6.26 -9.48 37.04
CA GLN A 366 5.89 -10.12 35.78
C GLN A 366 5.12 -9.19 34.82
N HIS A 367 4.56 -8.08 35.29
CA HIS A 367 3.75 -7.22 34.43
C HIS A 367 4.49 -6.68 33.18
N PRO A 368 5.81 -6.39 33.19
CA PRO A 368 6.49 -5.95 31.96
C PRO A 368 6.49 -7.05 30.89
N LEU A 369 6.68 -8.31 31.30
CA LEU A 369 6.64 -9.46 30.40
C LEU A 369 5.24 -9.69 29.84
N VAL A 370 4.21 -9.57 30.69
CA VAL A 370 2.81 -9.70 30.28
C VAL A 370 2.43 -8.59 29.32
N GLY A 371 2.77 -7.33 29.63
CA GLY A 371 2.46 -6.19 28.78
C GLY A 371 3.13 -6.30 27.41
N ALA A 372 4.41 -6.66 27.38
CA ALA A 372 5.14 -6.91 26.14
C ALA A 372 4.56 -8.08 25.32
N ALA A 373 4.00 -9.11 25.96
CA ALA A 373 3.30 -10.18 25.26
C ALA A 373 1.94 -9.73 24.69
N MET A 374 1.28 -8.77 25.33
CA MET A 374 0.02 -8.19 24.85
C MET A 374 0.23 -7.31 23.61
N THR A 375 1.30 -6.51 23.57
CA THR A 375 1.60 -5.64 22.42
C THR A 375 1.86 -6.42 21.14
N ARG A 376 2.30 -7.68 21.22
CA ARG A 376 2.44 -8.58 20.05
C ARG A 376 1.12 -8.92 19.35
N ARG A 377 -0.03 -8.53 19.91
CA ARG A 377 -1.35 -8.70 19.29
C ARG A 377 -1.84 -7.43 18.61
N PHE A 378 -1.02 -6.39 18.58
CA PHE A 378 -1.38 -5.13 17.98
C PHE A 378 -1.39 -5.23 16.45
N PRO A 379 -2.14 -4.38 15.74
CA PRO A 379 -2.18 -4.39 14.29
C PRO A 379 -0.78 -4.27 13.65
N GLU A 380 -0.47 -5.16 12.70
CA GLU A 380 0.82 -5.25 11.99
C GLU A 380 0.71 -4.71 10.57
N GLY A 381 1.47 -3.65 10.27
CA GLY A 381 1.58 -3.01 8.97
C GLY A 381 2.80 -2.10 8.91
N VAL A 382 3.05 -1.50 7.75
CA VAL A 382 4.29 -0.73 7.51
C VAL A 382 4.34 0.51 8.41
N ILE A 383 3.22 1.22 8.56
CA ILE A 383 3.16 2.40 9.43
C ILE A 383 3.25 2.01 10.92
N THR A 384 2.65 0.87 11.30
CA THR A 384 2.57 0.47 12.71
C THR A 384 3.79 -0.30 13.20
N GLU A 385 4.70 -0.73 12.33
CA GLU A 385 5.92 -1.48 12.70
C GLU A 385 6.73 -0.76 13.78
N LYS A 386 7.04 0.52 13.56
CA LYS A 386 7.80 1.34 14.51
C LYS A 386 7.02 1.62 15.80
N LEU A 387 5.69 1.78 15.71
CA LEU A 387 4.82 1.93 16.89
C LEU A 387 4.81 0.66 17.75
N ASN A 388 4.73 -0.51 17.11
CA ASN A 388 4.79 -1.82 17.77
C ASN A 388 6.10 -2.00 18.52
N GLN A 389 7.23 -1.60 17.90
CA GLN A 389 8.53 -1.62 18.55
C GLN A 389 8.52 -0.76 19.83
N TYR A 390 8.10 0.50 19.74
CA TYR A 390 8.01 1.37 20.93
C TYR A 390 7.09 0.81 22.00
N SER A 391 5.91 0.33 21.63
CA SER A 391 4.98 -0.28 22.60
C SER A 391 5.60 -1.48 23.31
N TYR A 392 6.26 -2.37 22.58
CA TYR A 392 6.95 -3.51 23.17
C TYR A 392 8.08 -3.08 24.12
N GLU A 393 8.95 -2.18 23.67
CA GLU A 393 10.10 -1.71 24.43
C GLU A 393 9.69 -0.98 25.72
N ILE A 394 8.69 -0.10 25.63
CA ILE A 394 8.12 0.62 26.78
C ILE A 394 7.55 -0.37 27.80
N CYS A 395 6.65 -1.27 27.37
CA CYS A 395 6.04 -2.23 28.29
C CYS A 395 7.09 -3.16 28.93
N ARG A 396 8.07 -3.63 28.16
CA ARG A 396 9.04 -4.62 28.65
C ARG A 396 10.11 -4.01 29.55
N HIS A 397 10.60 -2.82 29.22
CA HIS A 397 11.88 -2.33 29.74
C HIS A 397 11.80 -1.04 30.59
N HIS A 398 10.62 -0.46 30.83
CA HIS A 398 10.51 0.77 31.64
C HIS A 398 11.00 0.60 33.10
N HIS A 399 11.11 -0.64 33.60
CA HIS A 399 11.71 -0.97 34.89
C HIS A 399 13.19 -1.39 34.85
N GLU A 400 13.82 -1.36 33.67
CA GLU A 400 15.27 -1.49 33.57
C GLU A 400 15.96 -0.26 34.19
N ARG A 401 17.18 -0.44 34.68
CA ARG A 401 17.97 0.63 35.33
C ARG A 401 19.35 0.69 34.71
N TYR A 402 19.90 1.88 34.58
CA TYR A 402 21.11 2.14 33.79
C TYR A 402 22.33 1.33 34.27
N ASP A 403 22.38 0.98 35.56
CA ASP A 403 23.41 0.14 36.19
C ASP A 403 23.16 -1.39 36.05
N GLY A 404 22.00 -1.78 35.52
CA GLY A 404 21.51 -3.16 35.37
C GLY A 404 20.94 -3.78 36.63
N SER A 405 20.57 -2.96 37.63
CA SER A 405 19.83 -3.42 38.81
C SER A 405 18.33 -3.62 38.53
N GLY A 406 17.86 -3.23 37.35
CA GLY A 406 16.46 -3.30 36.94
C GLY A 406 16.01 -4.70 36.51
N TYR A 407 14.77 -4.76 36.00
CA TYR A 407 14.10 -6.00 35.57
C TYR A 407 13.22 -5.71 34.33
N PRO A 408 12.84 -6.74 33.54
CA PRO A 408 13.03 -8.18 33.74
C PRO A 408 14.33 -8.77 33.19
N ASP A 409 15.04 -8.08 32.30
CA ASP A 409 16.15 -8.62 31.54
C ASP A 409 17.54 -8.19 32.08
N GLY A 410 17.59 -7.18 32.95
CA GLY A 410 18.83 -6.71 33.58
C GLY A 410 19.74 -5.98 32.60
N LEU A 411 19.14 -5.22 31.67
CA LEU A 411 19.84 -4.48 30.64
C LEU A 411 20.68 -3.36 31.26
N LYS A 412 21.85 -3.07 30.67
CA LYS A 412 22.81 -2.08 31.18
C LYS A 412 23.09 -0.98 30.18
N GLY A 413 23.15 0.25 30.68
CA GLY A 413 23.50 1.43 29.91
C GLY A 413 22.62 1.60 28.67
N ASN A 414 23.27 1.77 27.52
CA ASN A 414 22.60 2.01 26.23
C ASN A 414 21.96 0.74 25.62
N ALA A 415 22.03 -0.41 26.28
CA ALA A 415 21.23 -1.58 25.90
C ALA A 415 19.74 -1.39 26.21
N ILE A 416 19.39 -0.46 27.11
CA ILE A 416 18.01 -0.09 27.41
C ILE A 416 17.51 0.86 26.31
N PRO A 417 16.40 0.56 25.62
CA PRO A 417 15.85 1.46 24.61
C PRO A 417 15.57 2.86 25.18
N MET A 418 15.86 3.91 24.42
CA MET A 418 15.69 5.31 24.88
C MET A 418 14.24 5.58 25.33
N CYS A 419 13.26 5.07 24.59
CA CYS A 419 11.83 5.18 24.93
C CYS A 419 11.52 4.60 26.31
N ALA A 420 12.11 3.45 26.67
CA ALA A 420 11.94 2.82 27.97
C ALA A 420 12.68 3.57 29.08
N GLN A 421 13.88 4.11 28.81
CA GLN A 421 14.60 4.94 29.78
C GLN A 421 13.80 6.20 30.14
N VAL A 422 13.26 6.91 29.13
CA VAL A 422 12.45 8.12 29.34
C VAL A 422 11.16 7.79 30.08
N VAL A 423 10.41 6.77 29.65
CA VAL A 423 9.18 6.39 30.35
C VAL A 423 9.47 5.91 31.77
N GLY A 424 10.58 5.20 32.00
CA GLY A 424 10.96 4.72 33.33
C GLY A 424 11.28 5.81 34.35
N ILE A 425 11.96 6.91 33.95
CA ILE A 425 12.20 8.04 34.85
C ILE A 425 10.92 8.85 35.11
N VAL A 426 10.05 8.96 34.09
CA VAL A 426 8.77 9.66 34.23
C VAL A 426 7.80 8.86 35.10
N ASP A 427 7.70 7.54 34.94
CA ASP A 427 6.92 6.65 35.82
C ASP A 427 7.40 6.74 37.27
N ALA A 428 8.72 6.76 37.49
CA ALA A 428 9.27 6.95 38.83
C ALA A 428 8.87 8.29 39.46
N TYR A 429 8.85 9.37 38.67
CA TYR A 429 8.41 10.69 39.13
C TYR A 429 6.91 10.72 39.42
N ASP A 430 6.10 10.24 38.49
CA ASP A 430 4.64 10.19 38.62
C ASP A 430 4.22 9.35 39.86
N ALA A 431 4.90 8.23 40.08
CA ALA A 431 4.71 7.37 41.25
C ALA A 431 5.02 8.03 42.61
N LEU A 432 5.82 9.10 42.63
CA LEU A 432 6.19 9.81 43.86
C LEU A 432 5.25 10.99 44.16
N ILE A 433 4.74 11.67 43.13
CA ILE A 433 3.93 12.88 43.29
C ILE A 433 2.41 12.60 43.39
N ASN A 434 1.98 11.40 43.02
CA ASN A 434 0.60 10.96 43.15
C ASN A 434 0.39 10.14 44.44
N ASP A 435 -0.79 10.26 45.04
CA ASP A 435 -1.15 9.47 46.22
C ASP A 435 -1.23 7.99 45.83
N ARG A 436 -0.84 7.08 46.72
CA ARG A 436 -1.06 5.64 46.53
C ARG A 436 -1.64 5.07 47.81
N PRO A 437 -2.43 3.98 47.76
CA PRO A 437 -3.05 3.45 48.97
C PRO A 437 -2.05 3.04 50.08
N TYR A 438 -0.74 2.94 49.79
CA TYR A 438 0.34 2.61 50.75
C TYR A 438 1.36 3.72 50.99
N LYS A 439 1.24 4.86 50.31
CA LYS A 439 2.27 5.89 50.33
C LYS A 439 1.65 7.27 50.16
N ARG A 440 1.97 8.17 51.08
CA ARG A 440 1.63 9.60 50.95
C ARG A 440 2.43 10.17 49.79
N LYS A 441 1.80 11.01 48.96
CA LYS A 441 2.51 11.78 47.94
C LYS A 441 3.62 12.67 48.52
N TYR A 442 4.67 12.86 47.73
CA TYR A 442 5.72 13.83 48.00
C TYR A 442 5.50 15.13 47.24
N GLU A 443 6.10 16.21 47.73
CA GLU A 443 6.14 17.46 46.97
C GLU A 443 7.01 17.25 45.71
N PRO A 444 6.67 17.90 44.58
CA PRO A 444 7.39 17.67 43.32
C PRO A 444 8.90 17.89 43.39
N GLU A 445 9.36 18.90 44.13
CA GLU A 445 10.78 19.17 44.35
C GLU A 445 11.46 18.05 45.13
N GLU A 446 10.77 17.48 46.13
CA GLU A 446 11.26 16.35 46.90
C GLU A 446 11.38 15.10 46.01
N ALA A 447 10.38 14.84 45.16
CA ALA A 447 10.41 13.72 44.22
C ALA A 447 11.60 13.81 43.24
N ILE A 448 11.88 15.01 42.70
CA ILE A 448 13.04 15.24 41.82
C ILE A 448 14.35 14.99 42.58
N GLN A 449 14.45 15.44 43.84
CA GLN A 449 15.64 15.23 44.66
C GLN A 449 15.87 13.74 44.96
N MET A 450 14.81 13.00 45.32
CA MET A 450 14.87 11.55 45.55
C MET A 450 15.36 10.79 44.31
N ILE A 451 14.82 11.13 43.14
CA ILE A 451 15.25 10.55 41.86
C ILE A 451 16.71 10.88 41.57
N SER A 452 17.13 12.14 41.80
CA SER A 452 18.52 12.56 41.61
C SER A 452 19.50 11.89 42.59
N ASN A 453 19.03 11.51 43.78
CA ASN A 453 19.82 10.79 44.78
C ASN A 453 19.90 9.27 44.51
N GLY A 454 19.19 8.77 43.49
CA GLY A 454 19.19 7.36 43.11
C GLY A 454 18.20 6.48 43.88
N GLU A 455 17.26 7.07 44.63
CA GLU A 455 16.28 6.33 45.43
C GLU A 455 15.28 5.54 44.56
N CYS A 456 15.14 5.92 43.28
CA CYS A 456 14.31 5.24 42.28
C CYS A 456 15.11 4.33 41.31
N GLY A 457 16.39 4.11 41.61
CA GLY A 457 17.35 3.41 40.76
C GLY A 457 18.19 4.33 39.89
N ALA A 458 19.17 3.74 39.19
CA ALA A 458 20.10 4.50 38.36
C ALA A 458 19.51 4.86 36.99
N PHE A 459 19.63 6.13 36.60
CA PHE A 459 19.32 6.64 35.27
C PHE A 459 20.60 7.23 34.65
N SER A 460 20.64 7.37 33.32
CA SER A 460 21.79 7.99 32.66
C SER A 460 21.94 9.46 33.08
N ASN A 461 23.18 9.94 33.16
CA ASN A 461 23.45 11.34 33.51
C ASN A 461 22.80 12.31 32.51
N GLN A 462 22.83 11.96 31.22
CA GLN A 462 22.20 12.73 30.15
C GLN A 462 20.68 12.84 30.34
N LEU A 463 20.02 11.72 30.64
CA LEU A 463 18.58 11.69 30.89
C LEU A 463 18.21 12.47 32.15
N MET A 464 18.98 12.30 33.23
CA MET A 464 18.76 13.02 34.49
C MET A 464 18.85 14.54 34.28
N GLN A 465 19.85 15.01 33.53
CA GLN A 465 19.97 16.43 33.20
C GLN A 465 18.75 16.93 32.42
N CYS A 466 18.33 16.22 31.36
CA CYS A 466 17.16 16.58 30.58
C CYS A 466 15.87 16.58 31.41
N PHE A 467 15.71 15.63 32.33
CA PHE A 467 14.59 15.57 33.26
C PHE A 467 14.56 16.78 34.20
N GLN A 468 15.69 17.14 34.81
CA GLN A 468 15.78 18.32 35.68
C GLN A 468 15.55 19.64 34.94
N GLU A 469 15.99 19.74 33.68
CA GLU A 469 15.73 20.90 32.83
C GLU A 469 14.26 21.00 32.42
N ALA A 470 13.63 19.86 32.08
CA ALA A 470 12.20 19.78 31.81
C ALA A 470 11.37 20.21 33.02
N ALA A 471 11.75 19.75 34.23
CA ALA A 471 11.07 20.08 35.48
C ALA A 471 11.09 21.58 35.84
N LYS A 472 12.05 22.35 35.32
CA LYS A 472 12.14 23.81 35.54
C LYS A 472 11.23 24.62 34.61
N GLN A 473 10.61 24.00 33.62
CA GLN A 473 9.82 24.71 32.63
C GLN A 473 8.45 25.15 33.19
N GLN A 474 7.98 26.31 32.75
CA GLN A 474 6.76 26.91 33.28
C GLN A 474 5.49 26.07 33.00
N ASN A 475 5.48 25.32 31.91
CA ASN A 475 4.40 24.38 31.57
C ASN A 475 4.40 23.14 32.49
N TRP A 476 5.57 22.67 32.93
CA TRP A 476 5.72 21.59 33.91
C TRP A 476 5.17 22.03 35.27
N LEU A 477 5.60 23.21 35.74
CA LEU A 477 5.14 23.79 37.02
C LEU A 477 3.63 24.08 37.04
N LYS A 478 3.05 24.49 35.91
CA LYS A 478 1.60 24.69 35.77
C LYS A 478 0.79 23.40 35.80
N ARG A 479 1.41 22.25 35.52
CA ARG A 479 0.75 20.94 35.55
C ARG A 479 0.76 20.33 36.96
N GLN A 480 1.65 20.80 37.83
CA GLN A 480 1.75 20.42 39.25
C GLN A 480 0.74 21.15 40.15
N ASN A 481 0.18 22.27 39.69
CA ASN A 481 -0.85 23.08 40.38
C ASN A 481 -2.23 22.81 39.80
#